data_AF-A0A9N8QYZ6-F1
#
_entry.id   AF-A0A9N8QYZ6-F1
#
_cell.length_a   1.000
_cell.length_b   1.000
_cell.length_c   1.000
_cell.angle_alpha   90.00
_cell.angle_beta   90.00
_cell.angle_gamma   90.00
#
_symmetry.space_group_name_H-M   'P 1'
#
loop_
_entity.id
_entity.type
_entity.pdbx_description
1 polymer ?
#
loop_
_entity_poly.entity_id
_entity_poly.type
_entity_poly.pdbx_seq_one_letter_code
_entity_poly.pdbx_strand_id
1 'polypeptide(L)'
;MKLMHLIRSIAVAGAIASLAGCAHDITISGDPAALTATTTTAATSTAQTAPINKTVGLVITDELRAKEVVTPGGGGDKVAYKPYRDLELPIYVELSQVFSNVVKLNVAPDQATAQSKSLSYVVTPTISTTSSSPSILTWPPTDFSVTLVCTVTDPSGKLVTKKEVTGSGHAEFSEFKRNFGLAAQRATIDAVQKLQAAMQDSPELRQ
;
A
#
# COMPACT_ATOMS: atom_id res chain seq x y z
N MET A 1 13.38 -51.11 19.42
CA MET A 1 12.34 -50.41 18.61
C MET A 1 12.01 -49.01 19.15
N LYS A 2 11.69 -48.81 20.45
CA LYS A 2 11.31 -47.48 21.00
C LYS A 2 12.33 -46.34 20.76
N LEU A 3 13.63 -46.60 20.91
CA LEU A 3 14.69 -45.61 20.67
C LEU A 3 14.78 -45.16 19.19
N MET A 4 14.56 -46.09 18.26
CA MET A 4 14.63 -45.84 16.82
C MET A 4 13.39 -45.08 16.31
N HIS A 5 12.24 -45.27 16.95
CA HIS A 5 11.05 -44.43 16.72
C HIS A 5 11.24 -43.02 17.28
N LEU A 6 11.88 -42.87 18.45
CA LEU A 6 12.16 -41.57 19.04
C LEU A 6 13.13 -40.72 18.18
N ILE A 7 14.21 -41.33 17.67
CA ILE A 7 15.17 -40.66 16.77
C ILE A 7 14.50 -40.23 15.46
N ARG A 8 13.64 -41.08 14.89
CA ARG A 8 12.87 -40.75 13.68
C ARG A 8 11.89 -39.60 13.91
N SER A 9 11.18 -39.59 15.04
CA SER A 9 10.28 -38.50 15.39
C SER A 9 11.02 -37.17 15.58
N ILE A 10 12.20 -37.17 16.19
CA ILE A 10 13.04 -35.97 16.36
C ILE A 10 13.58 -35.49 15.00
N ALA A 11 14.03 -36.39 14.13
CA ALA A 11 14.52 -36.03 12.80
C ALA A 11 13.39 -35.45 11.91
N VAL A 12 12.18 -36.02 11.98
CA VAL A 12 11.01 -35.50 11.26
C VAL A 12 10.59 -34.13 11.82
N ALA A 13 10.56 -33.97 13.15
CA ALA A 13 10.25 -32.68 13.77
C ALA A 13 11.29 -31.60 13.44
N GLY A 14 12.58 -31.96 13.46
CA GLY A 14 13.68 -31.07 13.06
C GLY A 14 13.61 -30.66 11.59
N ALA A 15 13.28 -31.59 10.70
CA ALA A 15 13.10 -31.32 9.27
C ALA A 15 11.88 -30.41 9.00
N ILE A 16 10.77 -30.60 9.73
CA ILE A 16 9.58 -29.74 9.63
C ILE A 16 9.89 -28.32 10.14
N ALA A 17 10.62 -28.19 11.25
CA ALA A 17 10.99 -26.89 11.80
C ALA A 17 11.93 -26.10 10.87
N SER A 18 12.84 -26.77 10.15
CA SER A 18 13.72 -26.11 9.17
C SER A 18 13.01 -25.67 7.88
N LEU A 19 11.79 -26.13 7.63
CA LEU A 19 10.99 -25.70 6.47
C LEU A 19 10.09 -24.49 6.78
N ALA A 20 10.01 -24.07 8.05
CA ALA A 20 9.30 -22.85 8.43
C ALA A 20 10.20 -21.64 8.17
N GLY A 21 10.12 -21.05 6.96
CA GLY A 21 10.82 -19.81 6.64
C GLY A 21 10.45 -18.67 7.60
N CYS A 22 11.42 -17.81 7.90
CA CYS A 22 11.25 -16.65 8.77
C CYS A 22 10.44 -15.57 8.04
N ALA A 23 9.66 -14.79 8.78
CA ALA A 23 9.07 -13.56 8.25
C ALA A 23 10.01 -12.39 8.54
N HIS A 24 10.53 -11.75 7.49
CA HIS A 24 11.42 -10.60 7.58
C HIS A 24 10.64 -9.30 7.46
N ASP A 25 10.85 -8.37 8.39
CA ASP A 25 10.21 -7.06 8.33
C ASP A 25 10.74 -6.25 7.14
N ILE A 26 9.82 -5.68 6.36
CA ILE A 26 10.13 -4.71 5.31
C ILE A 26 9.24 -3.47 5.46
N THR A 27 9.71 -2.35 4.92
CA THR A 27 8.92 -1.12 4.79
C THR A 27 8.50 -0.94 3.34
N ILE A 28 7.21 -0.73 3.11
CA ILE A 28 6.65 -0.62 1.75
C ILE A 28 6.27 0.82 1.34
N SER A 29 6.46 1.81 2.22
CA SER A 29 6.02 3.22 2.05
C SER A 29 6.63 3.97 0.86
N GLY A 30 7.74 3.48 0.30
CA GLY A 30 8.57 4.25 -0.63
C GLY A 30 9.17 5.50 0.00
N ASP A 31 9.98 6.24 -0.76
CA ASP A 31 10.42 7.58 -0.39
C ASP A 31 9.36 8.60 -0.84
N PRO A 32 8.70 9.32 0.08
CA PRO A 32 7.71 10.34 -0.28
C PRO A 32 8.30 11.45 -1.17
N ALA A 33 9.61 11.72 -1.11
CA ALA A 33 10.24 12.71 -1.98
C ALA A 33 10.18 12.32 -3.46
N ALA A 34 10.18 11.01 -3.77
CA ALA A 34 10.04 10.50 -5.14
C ALA A 34 8.66 10.81 -5.75
N LEU A 35 7.62 10.90 -4.93
CA LEU A 35 6.27 11.28 -5.35
C LEU A 35 6.24 12.73 -5.87
N THR A 36 6.90 13.64 -5.15
CA THR A 36 6.99 15.06 -5.55
C THR A 36 7.95 15.33 -6.72
N ALA A 37 8.93 14.45 -6.95
CA ALA A 37 9.93 14.62 -8.00
C ALA A 37 9.40 14.23 -9.40
N THR A 38 8.51 13.23 -9.46
CA THR A 38 7.98 12.71 -10.72
C THR A 38 7.08 13.73 -11.44
N THR A 39 6.46 14.64 -10.70
CA THR A 39 5.66 15.76 -11.23
C THR A 39 6.50 16.73 -12.06
N THR A 40 7.82 16.83 -11.81
CA THR A 40 8.71 17.79 -12.48
C THR A 40 9.32 17.22 -13.77
N THR A 41 9.45 15.90 -13.88
CA THR A 41 10.08 15.22 -15.04
C THR A 41 9.09 14.57 -16.00
N ALA A 42 7.85 14.28 -15.58
CA ALA A 42 6.79 13.75 -16.42
C ALA A 42 5.94 14.84 -17.10
N ALA A 43 6.52 16.01 -17.40
CA ALA A 43 5.90 17.09 -18.16
C ALA A 43 5.75 16.74 -19.66
N THR A 44 5.26 15.55 -19.96
CA THR A 44 4.87 15.12 -21.30
C THR A 44 3.66 14.18 -21.23
N SER A 45 2.60 14.57 -20.52
CA SER A 45 1.21 14.36 -20.98
C SER A 45 0.18 14.94 -19.99
N THR A 46 -0.75 15.70 -20.57
CA THR A 46 -1.93 16.35 -19.96
C THR A 46 -1.62 17.52 -19.02
N ALA A 47 -2.21 18.68 -19.33
CA ALA A 47 -2.12 19.89 -18.53
C ALA A 47 -2.40 19.58 -17.06
N GLN A 48 -1.45 19.92 -16.18
CA GLN A 48 -1.64 19.81 -14.74
C GLN A 48 -2.89 20.62 -14.37
N THR A 49 -4.00 19.91 -14.20
CA THR A 49 -5.29 20.51 -13.92
C THR A 49 -5.24 20.98 -12.47
N ALA A 50 -5.68 22.22 -12.22
CA ALA A 50 -5.72 22.75 -10.86
C ALA A 50 -6.40 21.74 -9.90
N PRO A 51 -5.92 21.63 -8.65
CA PRO A 51 -6.55 20.77 -7.66
C PRO A 51 -8.06 21.03 -7.57
N ILE A 52 -8.81 19.96 -7.38
CA ILE A 52 -10.25 20.01 -7.17
C ILE A 52 -10.51 20.78 -5.87
N ASN A 53 -11.25 21.89 -5.97
CA ASN A 53 -11.57 22.76 -4.83
C ASN A 53 -12.60 22.14 -3.89
N LYS A 54 -12.18 21.09 -3.19
CA LYS A 54 -12.96 20.29 -2.24
C LYS A 54 -12.04 19.90 -1.08
N THR A 55 -12.61 19.82 0.12
CA THR A 55 -11.93 19.22 1.27
C THR A 55 -12.36 17.77 1.38
N VAL A 56 -11.41 16.84 1.51
CA VAL A 56 -11.71 15.42 1.62
C VAL A 56 -11.17 14.81 2.91
N GLY A 57 -11.89 13.88 3.50
CA GLY A 57 -11.44 13.10 4.65
C GLY A 57 -10.82 11.77 4.21
N LEU A 58 -9.56 11.50 4.52
CA LEU A 58 -8.93 10.19 4.35
C LEU A 58 -9.14 9.37 5.63
N VAL A 59 -9.91 8.30 5.55
CA VAL A 59 -10.23 7.45 6.72
C VAL A 59 -9.33 6.23 6.75
N ILE A 60 -8.47 6.14 7.75
CA ILE A 60 -7.71 4.93 8.09
C ILE A 60 -7.76 4.78 9.61
N THR A 61 -8.32 3.66 10.09
CA THR A 61 -8.49 3.40 11.53
C THR A 61 -7.20 2.89 12.17
N ASP A 62 -7.12 2.96 13.50
CA ASP A 62 -5.99 2.39 14.24
C ASP A 62 -5.89 0.87 14.08
N GLU A 63 -7.03 0.18 13.97
CA GLU A 63 -7.07 -1.25 13.64
C GLU A 63 -6.45 -1.53 12.28
N LEU A 64 -6.78 -0.74 11.25
CA LEU A 64 -6.19 -0.87 9.92
C LEU A 64 -4.68 -0.60 9.96
N ARG A 65 -4.22 0.45 10.65
CA ARG A 65 -2.79 0.75 10.82
C ARG A 65 -2.04 -0.37 11.55
N ALA A 66 -2.69 -1.05 12.49
CA ALA A 66 -2.08 -2.17 13.21
C ALA A 66 -2.04 -3.46 12.38
N LYS A 67 -2.88 -3.59 11.35
CA LYS A 67 -2.99 -4.79 10.52
C LYS A 67 -1.67 -5.11 9.84
N GLU A 68 -1.12 -6.26 10.19
CA GLU A 68 0.05 -6.85 9.56
C GLU A 68 -0.37 -7.79 8.43
N VAL A 69 0.43 -7.81 7.37
CA VAL A 69 0.32 -8.74 6.26
C VAL A 69 1.64 -9.47 6.11
N VAL A 70 1.55 -10.77 5.86
CA VAL A 70 2.70 -11.63 5.58
C VAL A 70 2.54 -12.22 4.19
N THR A 71 3.53 -12.01 3.32
CA THR A 71 3.53 -12.54 1.94
C THR A 71 4.82 -13.31 1.63
N PRO A 72 4.85 -14.13 0.56
CA PRO A 72 6.06 -14.85 0.18
C PRO A 72 7.22 -13.92 -0.17
N GLY A 73 8.42 -14.25 0.32
CA GLY A 73 9.67 -13.70 -0.16
C GLY A 73 10.30 -14.59 -1.23
N GLY A 74 11.60 -14.80 -1.14
CA GLY A 74 12.32 -15.90 -1.79
C GLY A 74 12.91 -16.88 -0.77
N GLY A 75 13.55 -17.95 -1.22
CA GLY A 75 14.21 -18.92 -0.34
C GLY A 75 13.28 -19.76 0.53
N GLY A 76 11.96 -19.67 0.33
CA GLY A 76 10.98 -20.23 1.25
C GLY A 76 10.67 -19.34 2.45
N ASP A 77 11.33 -18.18 2.55
CA ASP A 77 11.06 -17.16 3.56
C ASP A 77 9.84 -16.30 3.20
N LYS A 78 9.41 -15.50 4.17
CA LYS A 78 8.28 -14.58 4.06
C LYS A 78 8.74 -13.17 4.39
N VAL A 79 7.91 -12.20 4.05
CA VAL A 79 8.07 -10.81 4.47
C VAL A 79 6.83 -10.32 5.21
N ALA A 80 7.02 -9.51 6.25
CA ALA A 80 5.97 -8.93 7.06
C ALA A 80 6.01 -7.40 6.97
N TYR A 81 4.84 -6.77 6.94
CA TYR A 81 4.67 -5.31 6.86
C TYR A 81 3.25 -4.89 7.24
N LYS A 82 3.03 -3.58 7.45
CA LYS A 82 1.73 -3.02 7.83
C LYS A 82 1.22 -2.09 6.74
N PRO A 83 0.44 -2.59 5.76
CA PRO A 83 0.18 -1.85 4.53
C PRO A 83 -0.53 -0.52 4.76
N TYR A 84 -1.53 -0.46 5.64
CA TYR A 84 -2.25 0.79 5.91
C TYR A 84 -1.37 1.83 6.61
N ARG A 85 -0.54 1.42 7.57
CA ARG A 85 0.43 2.30 8.23
C ARG A 85 1.44 2.83 7.21
N ASP A 86 1.96 1.95 6.38
CA ASP A 86 3.06 2.27 5.47
C ASP A 86 2.57 3.13 4.28
N LEU A 87 1.33 2.94 3.80
CA LEU A 87 0.77 3.66 2.64
C LEU A 87 -0.05 4.91 3.00
N GLU A 88 -0.37 5.14 4.28
CA GLU A 88 -1.15 6.32 4.69
C GLU A 88 -0.51 7.64 4.23
N LEU A 89 0.81 7.79 4.39
CA LEU A 89 1.51 8.99 3.96
C LEU A 89 1.56 9.14 2.43
N PRO A 90 1.97 8.13 1.64
CA PRO A 90 1.90 8.19 0.18
C PRO A 90 0.51 8.53 -0.38
N ILE A 91 -0.54 7.87 0.13
CA ILE A 91 -1.93 8.15 -0.29
C ILE A 91 -2.31 9.59 0.06
N TYR A 92 -1.97 10.06 1.26
CA TYR A 92 -2.24 11.44 1.69
C TYR A 92 -1.55 12.46 0.79
N VAL A 93 -0.27 12.25 0.45
CA VAL A 93 0.51 13.14 -0.43
C VAL A 93 -0.14 13.23 -1.80
N GLU A 94 -0.48 12.10 -2.41
CA GLU A 94 -1.09 12.08 -3.74
C GLU A 94 -2.49 12.69 -3.74
N LEU A 95 -3.33 12.39 -2.75
CA LEU A 95 -4.64 13.03 -2.62
C LEU A 95 -4.51 14.56 -2.46
N SER A 96 -3.43 15.04 -1.84
CA SER A 96 -3.16 16.48 -1.69
C SER A 96 -2.73 17.14 -3.00
N GLN A 97 -2.38 16.36 -4.03
CA GLN A 97 -2.21 16.85 -5.40
C GLN A 97 -3.53 16.84 -6.20
N VAL A 98 -4.54 16.08 -5.74
CA VAL A 98 -5.85 15.99 -6.39
C VAL A 98 -6.83 17.00 -5.81
N PHE A 99 -6.84 17.19 -4.49
CA PHE A 99 -7.80 18.02 -3.77
C PHE A 99 -7.12 19.18 -3.06
N SER A 100 -7.80 20.31 -2.93
CA SER A 100 -7.26 21.50 -2.26
C SER A 100 -6.97 21.26 -0.77
N ASN A 101 -7.67 20.35 -0.11
CA ASN A 101 -7.41 20.02 1.29
C ASN A 101 -7.74 18.54 1.59
N VAL A 102 -6.87 17.90 2.35
CA VAL A 102 -7.02 16.50 2.79
C VAL A 102 -6.90 16.45 4.31
N VAL A 103 -7.88 15.87 4.97
CA VAL A 103 -7.90 15.71 6.43
C VAL A 103 -7.81 14.23 6.77
N LYS A 104 -6.83 13.84 7.58
CA LYS A 104 -6.75 12.47 8.10
C LYS A 104 -7.79 12.24 9.19
N LEU A 105 -8.48 11.11 9.12
CA LEU A 105 -9.54 10.72 10.06
C LEU A 105 -9.31 9.28 10.52
N ASN A 106 -9.47 9.05 11.83
CA ASN A 106 -9.31 7.71 12.43
C ASN A 106 -10.59 6.87 12.36
N VAL A 107 -11.71 7.46 11.95
CA VAL A 107 -13.02 6.84 11.83
C VAL A 107 -13.83 7.59 10.78
N ALA A 108 -14.84 6.92 10.21
CA ALA A 108 -15.81 7.59 9.36
C ALA A 108 -16.47 8.75 10.14
N PRO A 109 -16.49 9.98 9.60
CA PRO A 109 -17.06 11.13 10.28
C PRO A 109 -18.58 11.01 10.33
N ASP A 110 -19.18 11.46 11.44
CA ASP A 110 -20.60 11.77 11.47
C ASP A 110 -20.91 13.09 10.74
N GLN A 111 -22.20 13.41 10.59
CA GLN A 111 -22.61 14.63 9.89
C GLN A 111 -22.06 15.90 10.54
N ALA A 112 -22.00 15.96 11.87
CA ALA A 112 -21.49 17.12 12.60
C ALA A 112 -19.98 17.33 12.33
N THR A 113 -19.20 16.27 12.37
CA THR A 113 -17.76 16.28 12.09
C THR A 113 -17.49 16.62 10.63
N ALA A 114 -18.28 16.06 9.71
CA ALA A 114 -18.16 16.35 8.29
C ALA A 114 -18.45 17.82 8.00
N GLN A 115 -19.49 18.38 8.61
CA GLN A 115 -19.84 19.80 8.48
C GLN A 115 -18.78 20.71 9.10
N SER A 116 -18.28 20.40 10.30
CA SER A 116 -17.28 21.25 10.99
C SER A 116 -15.94 21.30 10.26
N LYS A 117 -15.61 20.24 9.52
CA LYS A 117 -14.39 20.14 8.70
C LYS A 117 -14.63 20.50 7.23
N SER A 118 -15.83 20.93 6.87
CA SER A 118 -16.23 21.27 5.49
C SER A 118 -15.96 20.14 4.49
N LEU A 119 -16.13 18.89 4.90
CA LEU A 119 -15.85 17.73 4.06
C LEU A 119 -16.85 17.69 2.90
N SER A 120 -16.33 17.68 1.69
CA SER A 120 -17.10 17.39 0.49
C SER A 120 -17.17 15.90 0.24
N TYR A 121 -16.10 15.16 0.55
CA TYR A 121 -16.03 13.71 0.36
C TYR A 121 -15.29 13.01 1.50
N VAL A 122 -15.57 11.72 1.65
CA VAL A 122 -14.84 10.80 2.52
C VAL A 122 -14.23 9.70 1.63
N VAL A 123 -12.91 9.53 1.72
CA VAL A 123 -12.13 8.55 0.97
C VAL A 123 -11.72 7.43 1.92
N THR A 124 -12.13 6.21 1.62
CA THR A 124 -11.80 5.00 2.39
C THR A 124 -11.03 4.02 1.50
N PRO A 125 -9.72 3.82 1.72
CA PRO A 125 -8.92 2.88 0.96
C PRO A 125 -9.09 1.45 1.49
N THR A 126 -9.08 0.48 0.58
CA THR A 126 -8.82 -0.93 0.84
C THR A 126 -7.53 -1.31 0.13
N ILE A 127 -6.62 -1.96 0.85
CA ILE A 127 -5.27 -2.27 0.36
C ILE A 127 -5.07 -3.77 0.36
N SER A 128 -4.64 -4.32 -0.77
CA SER A 128 -4.18 -5.70 -0.89
C SER A 128 -2.82 -5.75 -1.58
N THR A 129 -2.00 -6.72 -1.20
CA THR A 129 -0.64 -6.86 -1.69
C THR A 129 -0.32 -8.30 -2.05
N THR A 130 0.55 -8.48 -3.03
CA THR A 130 1.16 -9.78 -3.35
C THR A 130 2.66 -9.60 -3.56
N SER A 131 3.43 -10.65 -3.30
CA SER A 131 4.87 -10.64 -3.56
C SER A 131 5.38 -12.03 -3.92
N SER A 132 6.47 -12.04 -4.69
CA SER A 132 7.17 -13.26 -5.08
C SER A 132 8.64 -12.99 -5.34
N SER A 133 9.43 -14.06 -5.31
CA SER A 133 10.83 -14.07 -5.74
C SER A 133 11.13 -15.43 -6.39
N PRO A 134 11.86 -15.46 -7.53
CA PRO A 134 12.29 -16.71 -8.13
C PRO A 134 13.44 -17.37 -7.37
N SER A 135 14.04 -16.67 -6.41
CA SER A 135 15.19 -17.19 -5.66
C SER A 135 14.79 -18.29 -4.70
N ILE A 136 15.63 -19.32 -4.61
CA ILE A 136 15.55 -20.37 -3.59
C ILE A 136 16.59 -20.16 -2.47
N LEU A 137 17.40 -19.10 -2.53
CA LEU A 137 18.49 -18.83 -1.58
C LEU A 137 18.40 -17.45 -0.89
N THR A 138 17.72 -16.49 -1.52
CA THR A 138 17.61 -15.11 -1.03
C THR A 138 16.16 -14.79 -0.77
N TRP A 139 15.91 -14.17 0.38
CA TRP A 139 14.58 -13.93 0.92
C TRP A 139 13.84 -12.67 0.42
N PRO A 140 14.48 -11.59 -0.08
CA PRO A 140 13.73 -10.42 -0.52
C PRO A 140 12.85 -10.70 -1.75
N PRO A 141 11.64 -10.11 -1.82
CA PRO A 141 10.80 -10.18 -3.01
C PRO A 141 11.41 -9.39 -4.17
N THR A 142 11.49 -10.00 -5.36
CA THR A 142 11.84 -9.32 -6.61
C THR A 142 10.65 -8.66 -7.25
N ASP A 143 9.46 -9.21 -7.02
CA ASP A 143 8.22 -8.72 -7.59
C ASP A 143 7.23 -8.47 -6.47
N PHE A 144 6.58 -7.31 -6.54
CA PHE A 144 5.59 -6.89 -5.57
C PHE A 144 4.45 -6.17 -6.31
N SER A 145 3.22 -6.39 -5.86
CA SER A 145 2.07 -5.63 -6.33
C SER A 145 1.30 -5.04 -5.16
N VAL A 146 0.74 -3.85 -5.40
CA VAL A 146 -0.13 -3.13 -4.48
C VAL A 146 -1.41 -2.80 -5.23
N THR A 147 -2.54 -3.35 -4.80
CA THR A 147 -3.86 -2.95 -5.29
C THR A 147 -4.51 -2.00 -4.29
N LEU A 148 -4.90 -0.83 -4.76
CA LEU A 148 -5.63 0.19 -4.01
C LEU A 148 -7.04 0.30 -4.54
N VAL A 149 -8.01 0.03 -3.67
CA VAL A 149 -9.42 0.28 -3.95
C VAL A 149 -9.87 1.44 -3.07
N CYS A 150 -10.05 2.62 -3.65
CA CYS A 150 -10.51 3.81 -2.95
C CYS A 150 -12.00 4.03 -3.21
N THR A 151 -12.79 3.90 -2.15
CA THR A 151 -14.21 4.25 -2.17
C THR A 151 -14.37 5.69 -1.73
N VAL A 152 -15.07 6.50 -2.53
CA VAL A 152 -15.35 7.90 -2.25
C VAL A 152 -16.85 8.08 -2.04
N THR A 153 -17.22 8.59 -0.87
CA THR A 153 -18.62 8.90 -0.53
C THR A 153 -18.80 10.38 -0.24
N ASP A 154 -20.03 10.87 -0.33
CA ASP A 154 -20.41 12.17 0.22
C ASP A 154 -20.56 12.11 1.76
N PRO A 155 -20.80 13.24 2.44
CA PRO A 155 -20.99 13.28 3.90
C PRO A 155 -22.21 12.52 4.41
N SER A 156 -23.16 12.17 3.54
CA SER A 156 -24.32 11.34 3.89
C SER A 156 -24.01 9.84 3.80
N GLY A 157 -22.82 9.48 3.30
CA GLY A 157 -22.40 8.10 3.07
C GLY A 157 -22.80 7.55 1.69
N LYS A 158 -23.37 8.37 0.81
CA LYS A 158 -23.73 7.95 -0.55
C LYS A 158 -22.47 7.81 -1.39
N LEU A 159 -22.38 6.72 -2.15
CA LEU A 159 -21.27 6.48 -3.08
C LEU A 159 -21.25 7.57 -4.17
N VAL A 160 -20.08 8.20 -4.33
CA VAL A 160 -19.79 9.15 -5.42
C VAL A 160 -19.02 8.43 -6.52
N THR A 161 -17.92 7.76 -6.15
CA THR A 161 -17.15 6.94 -7.09
C THR A 161 -16.32 5.89 -6.36
N LYS A 162 -15.83 4.91 -7.09
CA LYS A 162 -14.91 3.88 -6.61
C LYS A 162 -13.80 3.71 -7.64
N LYS A 163 -12.55 3.81 -7.21
CA LYS A 163 -11.38 3.63 -8.08
C LYS A 163 -10.57 2.44 -7.60
N GLU A 164 -10.15 1.63 -8.56
CA GLU A 164 -9.28 0.48 -8.34
C GLU A 164 -8.07 0.62 -9.24
N VAL A 165 -6.89 0.60 -8.65
CA VAL A 165 -5.61 0.68 -9.35
C VAL A 165 -4.67 -0.37 -8.80
N THR A 166 -3.82 -0.93 -9.66
CA THR A 166 -2.76 -1.84 -9.24
C THR A 166 -1.42 -1.28 -9.66
N GLY A 167 -0.55 -1.08 -8.68
CA GLY A 167 0.85 -0.76 -8.88
C GLY A 167 1.73 -2.02 -8.83
N SER A 168 2.79 -2.01 -9.62
CA SER A 168 3.76 -3.09 -9.71
C SER A 168 5.16 -2.56 -9.50
N GLY A 169 5.98 -3.34 -8.80
CA GLY A 169 7.37 -3.02 -8.58
C GLY A 169 8.23 -4.25 -8.76
N HIS A 170 9.30 -4.06 -9.52
CA HIS A 170 10.33 -5.05 -9.75
C HIS A 170 11.67 -4.55 -9.18
N ALA A 171 12.47 -5.43 -8.60
CA ALA A 171 13.84 -5.15 -8.20
C ALA A 171 14.75 -6.36 -8.42
N GLU A 172 15.90 -6.09 -9.01
CA GLU A 172 16.93 -7.10 -9.27
C GLU A 172 17.75 -7.38 -8.00
N PHE A 173 18.34 -8.58 -7.91
CA PHE A 173 19.13 -8.95 -6.72
C PHE A 173 20.29 -8.00 -6.43
N SER A 174 20.86 -7.41 -7.48
CA SER A 174 21.96 -6.44 -7.40
C SER A 174 21.53 -5.09 -6.81
N GLU A 175 20.24 -4.79 -6.76
CA GLU A 175 19.67 -3.54 -6.27
C GLU A 175 19.32 -3.59 -4.77
N PHE A 176 19.10 -4.79 -4.20
CA PHE A 176 18.68 -4.96 -2.80
C PHE A 176 19.72 -4.59 -1.74
N LYS A 177 20.96 -4.23 -2.11
CA LYS A 177 22.17 -4.22 -1.26
C LYS A 177 21.95 -3.75 0.19
N ARG A 178 21.05 -2.78 0.43
CA ARG A 178 20.57 -2.38 1.77
C ARG A 178 19.08 -2.06 1.85
N ASN A 179 18.31 -2.33 0.79
CA ASN A 179 16.89 -2.04 0.71
C ASN A 179 16.11 -3.25 0.22
N PHE A 180 15.76 -4.13 1.16
CA PHE A 180 15.05 -5.36 0.88
C PHE A 180 13.55 -5.14 0.56
N GLY A 181 13.04 -3.92 0.78
CA GLY A 181 11.68 -3.53 0.41
C GLY A 181 11.58 -2.84 -0.95
N LEU A 182 12.65 -2.77 -1.75
CA LEU A 182 12.71 -1.93 -2.95
C LEU A 182 11.59 -2.23 -3.97
N ALA A 183 11.31 -3.50 -4.25
CA ALA A 183 10.21 -3.88 -5.14
C ALA A 183 8.86 -3.37 -4.60
N ALA A 184 8.61 -3.53 -3.29
CA ALA A 184 7.39 -3.06 -2.65
C ALA A 184 7.26 -1.52 -2.68
N GLN A 185 8.36 -0.80 -2.45
CA GLN A 185 8.41 0.66 -2.51
C GLN A 185 8.11 1.18 -3.92
N ARG A 186 8.64 0.53 -4.96
CA ARG A 186 8.32 0.82 -6.35
C ARG A 186 6.85 0.57 -6.66
N ALA A 187 6.30 -0.56 -6.22
CA ALA A 187 4.89 -0.90 -6.38
C ALA A 187 3.96 0.11 -5.71
N THR A 188 4.32 0.57 -4.50
CA THR A 188 3.58 1.62 -3.79
C THR A 188 3.57 2.93 -4.57
N ILE A 189 4.73 3.41 -5.04
CA ILE A 189 4.83 4.65 -5.82
C ILE A 189 3.96 4.56 -7.09
N ASP A 190 4.09 3.47 -7.85
CA ASP A 190 3.30 3.24 -9.06
C ASP A 190 1.80 3.18 -8.76
N ALA A 191 1.38 2.52 -7.67
CA ALA A 191 -0.03 2.44 -7.28
C ALA A 191 -0.63 3.81 -6.92
N VAL A 192 0.08 4.61 -6.11
CA VAL A 192 -0.45 5.91 -5.67
C VAL A 192 -0.45 6.95 -6.79
N GLN A 193 0.50 6.90 -7.71
CA GLN A 193 0.50 7.75 -8.92
C GLN A 193 -0.66 7.39 -9.85
N LYS A 194 -0.92 6.10 -10.06
CA LYS A 194 -2.12 5.65 -10.81
C LYS A 194 -3.41 6.09 -10.11
N LEU A 195 -3.46 6.04 -8.78
CA LEU A 195 -4.61 6.52 -8.02
C LEU A 195 -4.82 8.02 -8.21
N GLN A 196 -3.75 8.81 -8.14
CA GLN A 196 -3.78 10.26 -8.38
C GLN A 196 -4.40 10.57 -9.74
N ALA A 197 -3.89 9.96 -10.81
CA ALA A 197 -4.41 10.13 -12.16
C ALA A 197 -5.89 9.72 -12.26
N ALA A 198 -6.24 8.53 -11.75
CA ALA A 198 -7.62 8.03 -11.78
C ALA A 198 -8.61 8.94 -11.04
N MET A 199 -8.17 9.61 -9.97
CA MET A 199 -9.00 10.56 -9.23
C MET A 199 -9.07 11.92 -9.95
N GLN A 200 -7.98 12.43 -10.52
CA GLN A 200 -7.97 13.69 -11.28
C GLN A 200 -8.89 13.65 -12.51
N ASP A 201 -8.96 12.50 -13.16
CA ASP A 201 -9.76 12.24 -14.36
C ASP A 201 -11.23 11.94 -14.07
N SER A 202 -11.67 11.99 -12.79
CA SER A 202 -13.05 11.67 -12.40
C SER A 202 -13.94 12.92 -12.41
N PRO A 203 -14.89 13.04 -13.36
CA PRO A 203 -15.79 14.20 -13.40
C PRO A 203 -16.72 14.26 -12.19
N GLU A 204 -17.05 13.13 -11.58
CA GLU A 204 -17.93 13.04 -10.41
C GLU A 204 -17.34 13.77 -9.20
N LEU A 205 -16.01 13.86 -9.12
CA LEU A 205 -15.32 14.53 -8.02
C LEU A 205 -15.28 16.07 -8.20
N ARG A 206 -15.66 16.58 -9.37
CA ARG A 206 -15.67 18.02 -9.70
C ARG A 206 -17.03 18.69 -9.53
N GLN A 207 -18.06 17.90 -9.23
CA GLN A 207 -19.40 18.40 -8.91
C GLN A 207 -19.41 19.08 -7.53
#